data_AF-A0A960LPC1-F1
#
_entry.id   AF-A0A960LPC1-F1
#
_cell.length_a   1.000
_cell.length_b   1.000
_cell.length_c   1.000
_cell.angle_alpha   90.00
_cell.angle_beta   90.00
_cell.angle_gamma   90.00
#
_symmetry.space_group_name_H-M   'P 1'
#
loop_
_entity.id
_entity.type
_entity.pdbx_description
1 polymer ?
#
loop_
_entity_poly.entity_id
_entity_poly.type
_entity_poly.pdbx_seq_one_letter_code
_entity_poly.pdbx_strand_id
1 'polypeptide(L)'
;MARSGQNRRQFLKSAGATALAAGGLLPTGRAAAANSSSPETLVKTLFDSLSEEQSSKVVIPWNDALRMRIENNWHILPQRVGTFFTPDQQAMIREIFLGIHSDEYRDEVWKAYLHDNQAKGATTPEEIFGGASVAIFGAPGTPQFE
;
A
#
# COMPACT_ATOMS: atom_id res chain seq x y z
N MET A 1 -15.16 -9.40 27.91
CA MET A 1 -15.31 -7.98 27.55
C MET A 1 -14.68 -7.77 26.18
N ALA A 2 -15.48 -7.64 25.12
CA ALA A 2 -15.00 -7.48 23.75
C ALA A 2 -15.11 -6.01 23.33
N ARG A 3 -14.02 -5.41 22.82
CA ARG A 3 -14.02 -4.03 22.31
C ARG A 3 -13.53 -3.96 20.85
N SER A 4 -14.51 -3.66 19.99
CA SER A 4 -14.43 -2.67 18.89
C SER A 4 -13.38 -2.84 17.79
N GLY A 5 -13.41 -3.98 17.09
CA GLY A 5 -12.73 -4.15 15.78
C GLY A 5 -13.59 -3.78 14.55
N GLN A 6 -14.85 -3.36 14.71
CA GLN A 6 -15.79 -3.20 13.59
C GLN A 6 -16.07 -1.76 13.10
N ASN A 7 -15.56 -0.71 13.76
CA ASN A 7 -15.91 0.67 13.38
C ASN A 7 -15.11 1.27 12.21
N ARG A 8 -13.87 0.82 11.94
CA ARG A 8 -13.04 1.42 10.87
C ARG A 8 -13.51 1.00 9.47
N ARG A 9 -13.99 -0.24 9.33
CA ARG A 9 -14.42 -0.84 8.04
C ARG A 9 -15.80 -0.38 7.59
N GLN A 10 -16.64 0.14 8.50
CA GLN A 10 -17.94 0.72 8.15
C GLN A 10 -17.84 2.18 7.71
N PHE A 11 -16.83 2.93 8.18
CA PHE A 11 -16.67 4.33 7.80
C PHE A 11 -16.32 4.50 6.31
N LEU A 12 -15.45 3.65 5.76
CA LEU A 12 -15.09 3.67 4.34
C LEU A 12 -16.23 3.22 3.41
N LYS A 13 -17.30 2.61 3.93
CA LYS A 13 -18.50 2.27 3.14
C LYS A 13 -19.45 3.46 2.94
N SER A 14 -19.28 4.57 3.67
CA SER A 14 -20.25 5.67 3.66
C SER A 14 -19.95 6.79 2.66
N ALA A 15 -18.85 6.75 1.92
CA ALA A 15 -18.46 7.84 1.00
C ALA A 15 -19.04 7.73 -0.43
N GLY A 16 -19.83 6.70 -0.73
CA GLY A 16 -20.28 6.38 -2.09
C GLY A 16 -21.80 6.42 -2.33
N ALA A 17 -22.54 7.33 -1.69
CA ALA A 17 -23.99 7.43 -1.90
C ALA A 17 -24.44 8.88 -2.14
N THR A 18 -24.24 9.35 -3.37
CA THR A 18 -25.04 10.46 -3.93
C THR A 18 -25.65 10.00 -5.24
N ALA A 19 -26.97 9.76 -5.25
CA ALA A 19 -27.89 10.15 -6.32
C ALA A 19 -29.35 9.71 -6.03
N LEU A 20 -30.21 10.74 -5.95
CA LEU A 20 -31.52 10.88 -6.60
C LEU A 20 -32.70 9.97 -6.23
N ALA A 21 -33.83 10.66 -6.02
CA ALA A 21 -35.13 10.14 -5.67
C ALA A 21 -35.89 9.50 -6.85
N ALA A 22 -36.91 8.70 -6.46
CA ALA A 22 -38.13 8.33 -7.18
C ALA A 22 -38.08 7.20 -8.24
N GLY A 23 -38.80 6.11 -7.91
CA GLY A 23 -39.61 5.36 -8.87
C GLY A 23 -39.03 4.06 -9.44
N GLY A 24 -39.54 2.93 -8.96
CA GLY A 24 -39.84 1.76 -9.80
C GLY A 24 -38.72 0.74 -10.08
N LEU A 25 -39.04 -0.52 -9.75
CA LEU A 25 -38.50 -1.77 -10.28
C LEU A 25 -37.10 -2.22 -9.80
N LEU A 26 -37.10 -3.44 -9.26
CA LEU A 26 -36.00 -4.19 -8.67
C LEU A 26 -34.74 -4.27 -9.56
N PRO A 27 -33.53 -4.10 -9.00
CA PRO A 27 -32.34 -4.71 -9.57
C PRO A 27 -32.02 -6.01 -8.84
N THR A 28 -32.02 -7.09 -9.61
CA THR A 28 -31.41 -8.38 -9.28
C THR A 28 -29.99 -8.16 -8.76
N GLY A 29 -29.71 -8.74 -7.59
CA GLY A 29 -28.45 -8.57 -6.88
C GLY A 29 -27.27 -9.05 -7.72
N ARG A 30 -26.54 -8.12 -8.34
CA ARG A 30 -25.11 -8.30 -8.57
C ARG A 30 -24.45 -8.23 -7.20
N ALA A 31 -24.05 -9.40 -6.68
CA ALA A 31 -23.07 -9.45 -5.61
C ALA A 31 -21.88 -8.60 -6.06
N ALA A 32 -21.68 -7.46 -5.41
CA ALA A 32 -20.46 -6.70 -5.57
C ALA A 32 -19.34 -7.62 -5.10
N ALA A 33 -18.59 -8.18 -6.05
CA ALA A 33 -17.30 -8.77 -5.74
C ALA A 33 -16.56 -7.72 -4.92
N ALA A 34 -16.16 -8.08 -3.71
CA ALA A 34 -15.24 -7.28 -2.95
C ALA A 34 -13.93 -7.31 -3.73
N ASN A 35 -13.78 -6.35 -4.66
CA ASN A 35 -12.54 -6.17 -5.41
C ASN A 35 -11.50 -5.76 -4.37
N SER A 36 -10.72 -6.73 -3.88
CA SER A 36 -9.39 -6.43 -3.38
C SER A 36 -8.68 -5.68 -4.50
N SER A 37 -8.38 -4.40 -4.29
CA SER A 37 -7.61 -3.62 -5.24
C SER A 37 -6.33 -4.39 -5.56
N SER A 38 -6.00 -4.57 -6.84
CA SER A 38 -4.70 -5.14 -7.20
C SER A 38 -3.60 -4.26 -6.58
N PRO A 39 -2.41 -4.82 -6.26
CA PRO A 39 -1.29 -4.01 -5.80
C PRO A 39 -1.04 -2.80 -6.72
N GLU A 40 -1.16 -2.98 -8.03
CA GLU A 40 -1.08 -1.90 -9.04
C GLU A 40 -2.10 -0.78 -8.81
N THR A 41 -3.34 -1.11 -8.44
CA THR A 41 -4.37 -0.12 -8.08
C THR A 41 -4.02 0.62 -6.78
N LEU A 42 -3.38 -0.09 -5.84
CA LEU A 42 -2.97 0.50 -4.56
C LEU A 42 -1.72 1.37 -4.71
N VAL A 43 -0.78 1.04 -5.61
CA VAL A 43 0.36 1.90 -5.99
C VAL A 43 -0.15 3.24 -6.53
N LYS A 44 -1.19 3.24 -7.36
CA LYS A 44 -1.81 4.48 -7.83
C LYS A 44 -2.40 5.30 -6.67
N THR A 45 -3.11 4.65 -5.75
CA THR A 45 -3.65 5.34 -4.56
C THR A 45 -2.55 5.94 -3.70
N LEU A 46 -1.44 5.20 -3.50
CA LEU A 46 -0.26 5.71 -2.81
C LEU A 46 0.31 6.93 -3.54
N PHE A 47 0.52 6.84 -4.86
CA PHE A 47 1.00 7.94 -5.70
C PHE A 47 0.14 9.20 -5.56
N ASP A 48 -1.18 9.06 -5.69
CA ASP A 48 -2.13 10.18 -5.59
C ASP A 48 -2.14 10.83 -4.18
N SER A 49 -1.71 10.09 -3.16
CA SER A 49 -1.65 10.57 -1.77
C SER A 49 -0.36 11.29 -1.40
N LEU A 50 0.67 11.24 -2.26
CA LEU A 50 1.98 11.83 -1.96
C LEU A 50 1.89 13.37 -1.98
N SER A 51 2.59 14.02 -1.05
CA SER A 51 2.87 15.44 -1.18
C SER A 51 3.82 15.70 -2.36
N GLU A 52 3.90 16.94 -2.84
CA GLU A 52 4.85 17.33 -3.88
C GLU A 52 6.30 17.02 -3.45
N GLU A 53 6.63 17.28 -2.18
CA GLU A 53 7.93 16.93 -1.62
C GLU A 53 8.19 15.43 -1.67
N GLN A 54 7.24 14.61 -1.23
CA GLN A 54 7.38 13.15 -1.25
C GLN A 54 7.54 12.63 -2.67
N SER A 55 6.66 13.07 -3.58
CA SER A 55 6.66 12.68 -4.99
C SER A 55 8.02 12.97 -5.64
N SER A 56 8.59 14.16 -5.39
CA SER A 56 9.91 14.54 -5.92
C SER A 56 11.09 13.64 -5.48
N LYS A 57 10.91 12.85 -4.40
CA LYS A 57 11.96 11.99 -3.85
C LYS A 57 11.79 10.52 -4.19
N VAL A 58 10.56 10.06 -4.41
CA VAL A 58 10.26 8.62 -4.52
C VAL A 58 9.66 8.22 -5.86
N VAL A 59 9.20 9.17 -6.68
CA VAL A 59 8.76 8.91 -8.04
C VAL A 59 9.95 9.06 -8.99
N ILE A 60 10.31 7.98 -9.66
CA ILE A 60 11.51 7.87 -10.49
C ILE A 60 11.11 7.53 -11.94
N PRO A 61 11.85 7.97 -12.97
CA PRO A 61 11.58 7.56 -14.34
C PRO A 61 11.58 6.03 -14.52
N TRP A 62 10.70 5.53 -15.40
CA TRP A 62 10.57 4.09 -15.67
C TRP A 62 11.88 3.40 -16.09
N ASN A 63 12.73 4.09 -16.85
CA ASN A 63 13.99 3.55 -17.37
C ASN A 63 15.17 3.72 -16.41
N ASP A 64 14.92 4.12 -15.16
CA ASP A 64 15.99 4.26 -14.18
C ASP A 64 16.57 2.89 -13.80
N ALA A 65 17.89 2.84 -13.62
CA ALA A 65 18.60 1.61 -13.29
C ALA A 65 18.18 1.01 -11.94
N LEU A 66 17.65 1.82 -11.03
CA LEU A 66 17.15 1.36 -9.73
C LEU A 66 15.98 0.38 -9.85
N ARG A 67 15.19 0.43 -10.93
CA ARG A 67 14.04 -0.47 -11.13
C ARG A 67 14.43 -1.94 -11.17
N MET A 68 15.64 -2.23 -11.63
CA MET A 68 16.17 -3.60 -11.74
C MET A 68 17.26 -3.90 -10.70
N ARG A 69 17.49 -3.00 -9.74
CA ARG A 69 18.55 -3.14 -8.74
C ARG A 69 18.05 -3.98 -7.57
N ILE A 70 18.80 -5.03 -7.23
CA ILE A 70 18.55 -5.89 -6.07
C ILE A 70 19.75 -5.78 -5.14
N GLU A 71 19.51 -5.41 -3.88
CA GLU A 71 20.54 -5.27 -2.85
C GLU A 71 20.10 -5.87 -1.51
N ASN A 72 21.08 -6.27 -0.71
CA ASN A 72 20.83 -6.76 0.64
C ASN A 72 20.15 -5.66 1.48
N ASN A 73 19.04 -6.03 2.14
CA ASN A 73 18.20 -5.17 2.97
C ASN A 73 17.34 -4.13 2.22
N TRP A 74 17.33 -4.14 0.88
CA TRP A 74 16.32 -3.44 0.04
C TRP A 74 16.15 -1.94 0.35
N HIS A 75 17.27 -1.24 0.56
CA HIS A 75 17.30 0.20 0.81
C HIS A 75 17.47 1.01 -0.48
N ILE A 76 16.51 0.89 -1.42
CA ILE A 76 16.55 1.53 -2.75
C ILE A 76 16.71 3.06 -2.71
N LEU A 77 16.17 3.71 -1.69
CA LEU A 77 16.23 5.16 -1.50
C LEU A 77 16.57 5.50 -0.04
N PRO A 78 17.11 6.71 0.23
CA PRO A 78 17.37 7.15 1.60
C PRO A 78 16.09 7.38 2.43
N GLN A 79 14.92 7.53 1.79
CA GLN A 79 13.67 7.83 2.46
C GLN A 79 13.07 6.59 3.13
N ARG A 80 13.00 6.62 4.47
CA ARG A 80 12.50 5.50 5.27
C ARG A 80 10.99 5.55 5.41
N VAL A 81 10.36 4.38 5.27
CA VAL A 81 8.90 4.23 5.37
C VAL A 81 8.38 4.86 6.67
N GLY A 82 9.00 4.55 7.80
CA GLY A 82 8.54 4.97 9.12
C GLY A 82 8.67 6.46 9.42
N THR A 83 9.56 7.18 8.73
CA THR A 83 9.85 8.60 9.03
C THR A 83 9.41 9.56 7.93
N PHE A 84 9.36 9.10 6.67
CA PHE A 84 9.09 9.95 5.51
C PHE A 84 7.63 9.94 5.07
N PHE A 85 6.91 8.84 5.35
CA PHE A 85 5.52 8.66 4.93
C PHE A 85 4.56 8.81 6.10
N THR A 86 3.33 9.22 5.81
CA THR A 86 2.25 9.29 6.79
C THR A 86 1.82 7.88 7.23
N PRO A 87 1.15 7.71 8.39
CA PRO A 87 0.70 6.39 8.83
C PRO A 87 -0.18 5.65 7.81
N ASP A 88 -1.04 6.37 7.09
CA ASP A 88 -1.90 5.77 6.05
C ASP A 88 -1.07 5.32 4.83
N GLN A 89 -0.07 6.11 4.42
CA GLN A 89 0.86 5.73 3.36
C GLN A 89 1.71 4.52 3.76
N GLN A 90 2.18 4.46 5.01
CA GLN A 90 2.92 3.31 5.54
C GLN A 90 2.07 2.03 5.49
N ALA A 91 0.79 2.12 5.81
CA ALA A 91 -0.14 1.00 5.71
C ALA A 91 -0.33 0.55 4.25
N MET A 92 -0.49 1.49 3.31
CA MET A 92 -0.58 1.17 1.87
C MET A 92 0.70 0.51 1.37
N ILE A 93 1.87 1.02 1.74
CA ILE A 93 3.17 0.44 1.36
C ILE A 93 3.29 -1.00 1.88
N ARG A 94 2.88 -1.26 3.13
CA ARG A 94 2.86 -2.61 3.68
C ARG A 94 1.90 -3.53 2.92
N GLU A 95 0.72 -3.03 2.57
CA GLU A 95 -0.27 -3.81 1.82
C GLU A 95 0.20 -4.11 0.39
N ILE A 96 0.86 -3.16 -0.29
CA ILE A 96 1.52 -3.39 -1.58
C ILE A 96 2.59 -4.47 -1.44
N PHE A 97 3.50 -4.34 -0.46
CA PHE A 97 4.55 -5.32 -0.19
C PHE A 97 3.99 -6.72 0.05
N LEU A 98 2.93 -6.85 0.86
CA LEU A 98 2.33 -8.15 1.09
C LEU A 98 1.51 -8.63 -0.12
N GLY A 99 0.96 -7.71 -0.91
CA GLY A 99 0.12 -8.02 -2.07
C GLY A 99 0.88 -8.56 -3.29
N ILE A 100 2.19 -8.32 -3.39
CA ILE A 100 3.04 -8.91 -4.43
C ILE A 100 3.43 -10.37 -4.14
N HIS A 101 3.12 -10.87 -2.94
CA HIS A 101 3.35 -12.25 -2.54
C HIS A 101 2.02 -13.02 -2.59
N SER A 102 2.08 -14.33 -2.86
CA SER A 102 0.88 -15.16 -2.85
C SER A 102 0.27 -15.24 -1.44
N ASP A 103 -1.03 -15.49 -1.38
CA ASP A 103 -1.75 -15.68 -0.11
C ASP A 103 -1.12 -16.78 0.76
N GLU A 104 -0.58 -17.83 0.13
CA GLU A 104 0.09 -18.95 0.79
C GLU A 104 1.41 -18.54 1.46
N TYR A 105 2.21 -17.66 0.85
CA TYR A 105 3.54 -17.30 1.34
C TYR A 105 3.62 -15.97 2.07
N ARG A 106 2.56 -15.15 2.04
CA ARG A 106 2.51 -13.81 2.66
C ARG A 106 3.01 -13.77 4.10
N ASP A 107 2.57 -14.71 4.93
CA ASP A 107 2.92 -14.74 6.36
C ASP A 107 4.38 -15.13 6.57
N GLU A 108 4.91 -16.09 5.80
CA GLU A 108 6.31 -16.51 5.89
C GLU A 108 7.25 -15.43 5.38
N VAL A 109 6.90 -14.76 4.28
CA VAL A 109 7.65 -13.60 3.78
C VAL A 109 7.66 -12.48 4.81
N TRP A 110 6.52 -12.19 5.45
CA TRP A 110 6.46 -11.19 6.50
C TRP A 110 7.36 -11.54 7.68
N LYS A 111 7.33 -12.79 8.16
CA LYS A 111 8.22 -13.26 9.24
C LYS A 111 9.69 -13.16 8.84
N ALA A 112 10.04 -13.60 7.64
CA ALA A 112 11.40 -13.54 7.13
C ALA A 112 11.90 -12.09 7.05
N TYR A 113 11.08 -11.20 6.50
CA TYR A 113 11.39 -9.77 6.44
C TYR A 113 11.67 -9.21 7.84
N LEU A 114 10.81 -9.50 8.82
CA LEU A 114 10.97 -9.00 10.19
C LEU A 114 12.23 -9.52 10.87
N HIS A 115 12.53 -10.81 10.67
CA HIS A 115 13.73 -11.45 11.21
C HIS A 115 15.00 -10.83 10.64
N ASP A 116 15.05 -10.63 9.31
CA ASP A 116 16.25 -10.17 8.62
C ASP A 116 16.50 -8.67 8.78
N ASN A 117 15.45 -7.88 9.06
CA ASN A 117 15.53 -6.43 9.17
C ASN A 117 15.40 -5.90 10.60
N GLN A 118 15.50 -6.77 11.61
CA GLN A 118 15.40 -6.34 13.01
C GLN A 118 16.55 -5.40 13.41
N ALA A 119 16.28 -4.09 13.37
CA ALA A 119 17.21 -3.06 13.80
C ALA A 119 17.25 -2.92 15.33
N LYS A 120 18.40 -2.49 15.87
CA LYS A 120 18.52 -2.16 17.30
C LYS A 120 17.52 -1.08 17.67
N GLY A 121 16.67 -1.37 18.65
CA GLY A 121 15.66 -0.45 19.17
C GLY A 121 14.28 -0.56 18.52
N ALA A 122 14.14 -1.29 17.41
CA ALA A 122 12.83 -1.63 16.86
C ALA A 122 12.26 -2.85 17.61
N THR A 123 11.07 -2.68 18.18
CA THR A 123 10.42 -3.69 19.04
C THR A 123 9.09 -4.20 18.47
N THR A 124 8.52 -3.47 17.51
CA THR A 124 7.26 -3.83 16.85
C THR A 124 7.47 -4.13 15.36
N PRO A 125 6.58 -4.95 14.74
CA PRO A 125 6.63 -5.19 13.30
C PRO A 125 6.61 -3.91 12.46
N GLU A 126 5.85 -2.91 12.89
CA GLU A 126 5.71 -1.62 12.23
C GLU A 126 7.01 -0.81 12.29
N GLU A 127 7.70 -0.80 13.44
CA GLU A 127 9.01 -0.14 13.58
C GLU A 127 10.08 -0.82 12.71
N ILE A 128 10.06 -2.16 12.64
CA ILE A 128 10.99 -2.93 11.80
C ILE A 128 10.72 -2.64 10.31
N PHE A 129 9.46 -2.69 9.88
CA PHE A 129 9.08 -2.36 8.50
C PHE A 129 9.30 -0.88 8.17
N GLY A 130 9.24 0.00 9.15
CA GLY A 130 9.57 1.41 9.00
C GLY A 130 11.00 1.67 8.51
N GLY A 131 11.92 0.71 8.69
CA GLY A 131 13.27 0.75 8.13
C GLY A 131 13.36 0.55 6.61
N ALA A 132 12.29 0.03 5.97
CA ALA A 132 12.23 -0.14 4.53
C ALA A 132 12.35 1.20 3.78
N SER A 133 12.60 1.12 2.48
CA SER A 133 12.45 2.24 1.55
C SER A 133 11.79 1.73 0.27
N VAL A 134 11.02 2.59 -0.39
CA VAL A 134 10.30 2.26 -1.64
C VAL A 134 10.47 3.37 -2.66
N ALA A 135 10.34 3.00 -3.94
CA ALA A 135 10.23 3.92 -5.06
C ALA A 135 9.00 3.53 -5.89
N ILE A 136 8.44 4.51 -6.60
CA ILE A 136 7.40 4.33 -7.61
C ILE A 136 8.03 4.68 -8.96
N PHE A 137 7.89 3.82 -9.96
CA PHE A 137 8.50 4.00 -11.26
C PHE A 137 7.49 4.41 -12.31
N GLY A 138 7.82 5.45 -13.09
CA GLY A 138 7.03 5.90 -14.22
C GLY A 138 5.80 6.72 -13.84
N ALA A 139 4.73 6.61 -14.64
CA ALA A 139 3.57 7.51 -14.53
C ALA A 139 2.24 6.75 -14.63
N PRO A 140 1.26 7.07 -13.76
CA PRO A 140 -0.04 6.39 -13.76
C PRO A 140 -0.77 6.59 -15.10
N GLY A 141 -1.56 5.59 -15.49
CA GLY A 141 -2.29 5.61 -16.76
C GLY A 141 -1.45 5.21 -17.98
N THR A 142 -0.19 4.80 -17.77
CA THR A 142 0.68 4.23 -18.80
C THR A 142 0.98 2.75 -18.49
N PRO A 143 1.43 1.95 -19.48
CA PRO A 143 1.97 0.61 -19.22
C PRO A 143 3.27 0.59 -18.40
N GLN A 144 3.81 1.77 -18.10
CA GLN A 144 5.09 1.99 -17.42
C GLN A 144 4.81 2.61 -16.04
N PHE A 145 4.23 1.81 -15.15
CA PHE A 145 3.88 2.24 -13.80
C PHE A 145 3.90 1.07 -12.81
N GLU A 146 4.76 1.13 -11.78
CA GLU A 146 4.87 0.14 -10.70
C GLU A 146 5.40 0.73 -9.39
#